data_AF-A0A7W5CCT7-F1
#
_entry.id   AF-A0A7W5CCT7-F1
#
_cell.length_a   1.000
_cell.length_b   1.000
_cell.length_c   1.000
_cell.angle_alpha   90.00
_cell.angle_beta   90.00
_cell.angle_gamma   90.00
#
_symmetry.space_group_name_H-M   'P 1'
#
loop_
_entity.id
_entity.type
_entity.pdbx_description
1 polymer ?
#
loop_
_entity_poly.entity_id
_entity_poly.type
_entity_poly.pdbx_seq_one_letter_code
_entity_poly.pdbx_strand_id
1 'polypeptide(L)'
;MILPLEEVGHRVIAFDLPGHGMDKTPVTDVTLNDFTDRLCGILDSENGKVILIGHSMAGLVITQAAEFRPQKIQTLVYLCAYIPKNNQSLIQIAQSEKKETDEPSLVIFSEDQTYMALNDELIKYSFMVIVLKKTLLRQKRNYVLSLYRLS
;
A
#
# COMPACT_ATOMS: atom_id res chain seq x y z
N MET A 1 -2.83 -3.84 -13.40
CA MET A 1 -1.58 -3.15 -13.81
C MET A 1 -0.40 -4.11 -14.05
N ILE A 2 -0.55 -5.41 -13.78
CA ILE A 2 0.56 -6.39 -13.91
C ILE A 2 0.89 -6.68 -15.39
N LEU A 3 -0.11 -7.05 -16.19
CA LEU A 3 0.08 -7.43 -17.60
C LEU A 3 0.84 -6.39 -18.45
N PRO A 4 0.52 -5.07 -18.40
CA PRO A 4 1.26 -4.09 -19.20
C PRO A 4 2.74 -3.93 -18.82
N LEU A 5 3.14 -4.25 -17.59
CA LEU A 5 4.54 -4.17 -17.15
C LEU A 5 5.32 -5.42 -17.57
N GLU A 6 4.69 -6.59 -17.50
CA GLU A 6 5.27 -7.84 -17.97
C GLU A 6 5.47 -7.83 -19.49
N GLU A 7 4.51 -7.29 -20.25
CA GLU A 7 4.59 -7.15 -21.71
C GLU A 7 5.78 -6.30 -22.17
N VAL A 8 6.22 -5.33 -21.36
CA VAL A 8 7.40 -4.51 -21.67
C VAL A 8 8.70 -5.06 -21.04
N GLY A 9 8.66 -6.30 -20.54
CA GLY A 9 9.83 -7.08 -20.13
C GLY A 9 10.22 -6.95 -18.65
N HIS A 10 9.33 -6.45 -17.79
CA HIS A 10 9.58 -6.45 -16.34
C HIS A 10 9.09 -7.77 -15.73
N ARG A 11 9.89 -8.35 -14.83
CA ARG A 11 9.34 -9.33 -13.89
C ARG A 11 8.60 -8.57 -12.79
N VAL A 12 7.33 -8.89 -12.63
CA VAL A 12 6.44 -8.26 -11.67
C VAL A 12 6.08 -9.28 -10.60
N ILE A 13 6.13 -8.87 -9.35
CA ILE A 13 5.54 -9.63 -8.24
C ILE A 13 4.41 -8.76 -7.66
N ALA A 14 3.24 -9.36 -7.55
CA ALA A 14 2.14 -8.82 -6.76
C ALA A 14 1.75 -9.86 -5.72
N PHE A 15 1.55 -9.41 -4.48
CA PHE A 15 1.27 -10.29 -3.37
C PHE A 15 0.24 -9.67 -2.44
N ASP A 16 -0.47 -10.54 -1.74
CA ASP A 16 -1.42 -10.15 -0.72
C ASP A 16 -0.68 -9.92 0.60
N LEU A 17 -0.97 -8.79 1.24
CA LEU A 17 -0.54 -8.52 2.62
C LEU A 17 -1.35 -9.38 3.61
N PRO A 18 -0.81 -9.67 4.80
CA PRO A 18 -1.58 -10.24 5.90
C PRO A 18 -2.98 -9.61 6.03
N GLY A 19 -4.01 -10.46 6.18
CA GLY A 19 -5.41 -10.01 6.27
C GLY A 19 -6.01 -9.36 5.01
N HIS A 20 -5.35 -9.46 3.85
CA HIS A 20 -5.87 -8.98 2.57
C HIS A 20 -5.93 -10.10 1.53
N GLY A 21 -6.83 -9.98 0.56
CA GLY A 21 -6.93 -10.90 -0.57
C GLY A 21 -7.15 -12.35 -0.15
N MET A 22 -6.19 -13.23 -0.46
CA MET A 22 -6.25 -14.65 -0.09
C MET A 22 -5.73 -14.95 1.33
N ASP A 23 -5.08 -13.98 1.97
CA ASP A 23 -4.61 -14.10 3.34
C ASP A 23 -5.78 -13.89 4.31
N LYS A 24 -6.08 -14.92 5.12
CA LYS A 24 -7.24 -14.95 6.02
C LYS A 24 -6.91 -14.57 7.46
N THR A 25 -5.74 -14.00 7.71
CA THR A 25 -5.38 -13.51 9.05
C THR A 25 -6.42 -12.46 9.48
N PRO A 26 -7.02 -12.56 10.67
CA PRO A 26 -7.97 -11.56 11.14
C PRO A 26 -7.30 -10.18 11.15
N VAL A 27 -7.96 -9.17 10.57
CA VAL A 27 -7.39 -7.81 10.47
C VAL A 27 -7.06 -7.19 11.83
N THR A 28 -7.72 -7.62 12.90
CA THR A 28 -7.46 -7.22 14.29
C THR A 28 -6.13 -7.72 14.83
N ASP A 29 -5.59 -8.79 14.24
CA ASP A 29 -4.37 -9.44 14.67
C ASP A 29 -3.16 -9.02 13.82
N VAL A 30 -3.40 -8.14 12.83
CA VAL A 30 -2.39 -7.71 11.86
C VAL A 30 -1.83 -6.34 12.24
N THR A 31 -0.50 -6.25 12.27
CA THR A 31 0.25 -5.03 12.56
C THR A 31 1.02 -4.54 11.34
N LEU A 32 1.56 -3.31 11.42
CA LEU A 32 2.47 -2.80 10.40
C LEU A 32 3.72 -3.67 10.24
N ASN A 33 4.23 -4.25 11.35
CA ASN A 33 5.38 -5.15 11.30
C ASN A 33 5.06 -6.40 10.48
N ASP A 34 3.86 -6.97 10.59
CA ASP A 34 3.49 -8.15 9.80
C ASP A 34 3.49 -7.84 8.28
N PHE A 35 3.02 -6.64 7.90
CA PHE A 35 3.11 -6.18 6.51
C PHE A 35 4.55 -6.04 6.06
N THR A 36 5.38 -5.39 6.87
CA THR A 36 6.78 -5.12 6.54
C THR A 36 7.61 -6.39 6.51
N ASP A 37 7.43 -7.31 7.45
CA ASP A 37 8.13 -8.59 7.51
C ASP A 37 7.80 -9.45 6.30
N ARG A 38 6.53 -9.49 5.88
CA ARG A 38 6.13 -10.17 4.64
C ARG A 38 6.84 -9.58 3.42
N LEU A 39 6.90 -8.26 3.31
CA LEU A 39 7.60 -7.58 2.22
C LEU A 39 9.11 -7.82 2.28
N CYS A 40 9.73 -7.73 3.46
CA CYS A 40 11.15 -7.99 3.66
C CYS A 40 11.53 -9.42 3.29
N GLY A 41 10.70 -10.42 3.63
CA GLY A 41 10.91 -11.80 3.20
C GLY A 41 10.94 -11.95 1.67
N ILE A 42 10.05 -11.25 0.96
CA ILE A 42 10.06 -11.23 -0.52
C ILE A 42 11.32 -10.54 -1.02
N LEU A 43 11.66 -9.36 -0.50
CA LEU A 43 12.89 -8.65 -0.87
C LEU A 43 14.12 -9.54 -0.71
N ASP A 44 14.25 -10.22 0.42
CA ASP A 44 15.39 -11.06 0.75
C ASP A 44 15.50 -12.29 -0.17
N SER A 45 14.37 -12.76 -0.73
CA SER A 45 14.35 -13.84 -1.73
C SER A 45 14.76 -13.41 -3.15
N GLU A 46 14.76 -12.10 -3.43
CA GLU A 46 15.04 -11.57 -4.76
C GLU A 46 16.53 -11.36 -4.99
N ASN A 47 17.01 -11.60 -6.20
CA ASN A 47 18.39 -11.31 -6.57
C ASN A 47 18.52 -9.85 -7.00
N GLY A 48 19.35 -9.08 -6.29
CA GLY A 48 19.60 -7.68 -6.59
C GLY A 48 18.60 -6.71 -5.96
N LYS A 49 18.50 -5.51 -6.57
CA LYS A 49 17.64 -4.42 -6.12
C LYS A 49 16.32 -4.40 -6.89
N VAL A 50 15.26 -3.94 -6.24
CA VAL A 50 13.90 -3.86 -6.81
C VAL A 50 13.35 -2.44 -6.84
N ILE A 51 12.36 -2.20 -7.70
CA ILE A 51 11.46 -1.07 -7.62
C ILE A 51 10.26 -1.48 -6.75
N LEU A 52 10.03 -0.77 -5.65
CA LEU A 52 8.83 -0.94 -4.83
C LEU A 52 7.78 0.08 -5.19
N ILE A 53 6.56 -0.39 -5.45
CA ILE A 53 5.40 0.45 -5.70
C ILE A 53 4.39 0.24 -4.57
N GLY A 54 4.20 1.27 -3.76
CA GLY A 54 3.21 1.32 -2.67
C GLY A 54 2.04 2.20 -3.06
N HIS A 55 0.81 1.69 -2.91
CA HIS A 55 -0.42 2.44 -3.13
C HIS A 55 -1.23 2.63 -1.85
N SER A 56 -1.81 3.81 -1.66
CA SER A 56 -2.60 4.16 -0.46
C SER A 56 -1.81 3.83 0.82
N MET A 57 -2.38 3.04 1.73
CA MET A 57 -1.74 2.55 2.96
C MET A 57 -0.38 1.88 2.72
N ALA A 58 -0.19 1.20 1.60
CA ALA A 58 1.06 0.50 1.31
C ALA A 58 2.27 1.45 1.18
N GLY A 59 2.04 2.77 1.09
CA GLY A 59 3.08 3.78 1.27
C GLY A 59 3.87 3.61 2.56
N LEU A 60 3.21 3.37 3.70
CA LEU A 60 3.89 3.15 4.99
C LEU A 60 4.73 1.87 4.96
N VAL A 61 4.18 0.81 4.38
CA VAL A 61 4.83 -0.51 4.30
C VAL A 61 6.12 -0.43 3.50
N ILE A 62 6.11 0.23 2.33
CA ILE A 62 7.32 0.41 1.52
C ILE A 62 8.33 1.37 2.15
N THR A 63 7.87 2.37 2.92
CA THR A 63 8.76 3.26 3.67
C THR A 63 9.51 2.48 4.73
N GLN A 64 8.82 1.71 5.58
CA GLN A 64 9.43 0.92 6.65
C GLN A 64 10.35 -0.18 6.08
N ALA A 65 9.94 -0.88 5.02
CA ALA A 65 10.79 -1.90 4.40
C ALA A 65 12.08 -1.31 3.80
N ALA A 66 12.03 -0.07 3.30
CA ALA A 66 13.22 0.62 2.80
C ALA A 66 14.19 1.01 3.93
N GLU A 67 13.68 1.28 5.13
CA GLU A 67 14.53 1.48 6.32
C GLU A 67 15.23 0.18 6.73
N PHE A 68 14.52 -0.95 6.68
CA PHE A 68 15.07 -2.26 7.07
C PHE A 68 15.97 -2.90 6.01
N ARG A 69 15.76 -2.61 4.73
CA ARG A 69 16.47 -3.22 3.59
C ARG A 69 16.91 -2.19 2.55
N PRO A 70 17.59 -1.09 2.92
CA PRO A 70 17.94 -0.02 1.98
C PRO A 70 18.79 -0.52 0.79
N GLN A 71 19.62 -1.52 1.01
CA GLN A 71 20.46 -2.17 -0.01
C GLN A 71 19.67 -2.96 -1.06
N LYS A 72 18.40 -3.31 -0.77
CA LYS A 72 17.51 -4.07 -1.66
C LYS A 72 16.63 -3.17 -2.53
N ILE A 73 16.62 -1.87 -2.26
CA ILE A 73 15.73 -0.93 -2.94
C ILE A 73 16.52 -0.13 -3.99
N GLN A 74 16.06 -0.19 -5.24
CA GLN A 74 16.51 0.70 -6.31
C GLN A 74 15.71 2.00 -6.28
N THR A 75 14.39 1.90 -6.14
CA THR A 75 13.47 3.03 -6.25
C THR A 75 12.21 2.76 -5.44
N LEU A 76 11.71 3.79 -4.75
CA LEU A 76 10.40 3.81 -4.13
C LEU A 76 9.45 4.63 -5.01
N VAL A 77 8.28 4.07 -5.30
CA VAL A 77 7.21 4.73 -6.05
C VAL A 77 5.97 4.78 -5.15
N TYR A 78 5.55 5.98 -4.79
CA TYR A 78 4.33 6.23 -4.02
C TYR A 78 3.21 6.59 -5.01
N LEU A 79 2.29 5.65 -5.23
CA LEU A 79 1.17 5.82 -6.15
C LEU A 79 -0.09 6.11 -5.35
N CYS A 80 -0.58 7.36 -5.33
CA CYS A 80 -1.73 7.75 -4.51
C CYS A 80 -1.60 7.21 -3.06
N ALA A 81 -0.40 7.28 -2.51
CA ALA A 81 -0.01 6.64 -1.27
C ALA A 81 0.29 7.66 -0.17
N TYR A 82 0.08 7.21 1.06
CA TYR A 82 0.49 7.97 2.24
C TYR A 82 2.02 7.98 2.36
N ILE A 83 2.58 9.13 2.74
CA ILE A 83 4.01 9.29 3.01
C ILE A 83 4.13 9.71 4.48
N PRO A 84 4.51 8.79 5.39
CA PRO A 84 4.62 9.11 6.80
C PRO A 84 5.82 10.01 7.08
N LYS A 85 5.67 10.93 8.05
CA LYS A 85 6.82 11.55 8.73
C LYS A 85 7.39 10.58 9.76
N ASN A 86 8.59 10.90 10.27
CA ASN A 86 9.20 10.12 11.35
C ASN A 86 8.25 9.99 12.54
N ASN A 87 8.06 8.76 13.05
CA ASN A 87 7.14 8.41 14.13
C ASN A 87 5.65 8.78 13.88
N GLN A 88 5.24 8.95 12.62
CA GLN A 88 3.84 9.25 12.28
C GLN A 88 3.08 7.98 11.92
N SER A 89 1.97 7.73 12.62
CA SER A 89 1.07 6.62 12.29
C SER A 89 0.13 6.97 11.13
N LEU A 90 -0.42 5.94 10.49
CA LEU A 90 -1.43 6.13 9.44
C LEU A 90 -2.67 6.87 9.94
N ILE A 91 -3.09 6.58 11.17
CA ILE A 91 -4.25 7.23 11.81
C ILE A 91 -3.99 8.72 11.98
N GLN A 92 -2.79 9.11 12.42
CA GLN A 92 -2.41 10.52 12.54
C GLN A 92 -2.42 11.23 11.18
N ILE A 93 -1.97 10.56 10.11
CA ILE A 93 -2.05 11.11 8.75
C ILE A 93 -3.52 11.29 8.35
N ALA A 94 -4.34 10.25 8.45
CA ALA A 94 -5.74 10.28 8.05
C ALA A 94 -6.56 11.29 8.85
N GLN A 95 -6.31 11.43 10.16
CA GLN A 95 -6.94 12.44 11.01
C GLN A 95 -6.55 13.87 10.59
N SER A 96 -5.29 14.09 10.22
CA SER A 96 -4.83 15.42 9.76
C SER A 96 -5.44 15.85 8.42
N GLU A 97 -5.89 14.88 7.61
CA GLU A 97 -6.58 15.12 6.34
C GLU A 97 -8.10 15.26 6.50
N LYS A 98 -8.65 14.91 7.67
CA LYS A 98 -10.08 14.99 7.94
C LYS A 98 -10.50 16.45 7.95
N LYS A 99 -11.31 16.86 6.97
CA LYS A 99 -11.96 18.17 6.99
C LYS A 99 -13.03 18.15 8.06
N GLU A 100 -13.19 19.26 8.79
CA GLU A 100 -14.35 19.50 9.65
C GLU A 100 -15.58 19.65 8.74
N THR A 101 -16.22 18.53 8.43
CA THR A 101 -17.45 18.46 7.65
C THR A 101 -18.38 17.45 8.31
N ASP A 102 -19.67 17.73 8.29
CA ASP A 102 -20.72 16.80 8.79
C ASP A 102 -20.91 15.57 7.88
N GLU A 103 -20.18 15.50 6.76
CA GLU A 103 -20.18 14.36 5.84
C GLU A 103 -19.54 13.12 6.50
N PRO A 104 -20.19 11.95 6.41
CA PRO A 104 -19.65 10.72 6.98
C PRO A 104 -18.34 10.33 6.27
N SER A 105 -17.33 9.95 7.06
CA SER A 105 -16.02 9.59 6.53
C SER A 105 -16.06 8.20 5.89
N LEU A 106 -15.42 8.05 4.73
CA LEU A 106 -15.18 6.75 4.10
C LEU A 106 -14.32 5.84 5.00
N VAL A 107 -13.50 6.41 5.89
CA VAL A 107 -12.64 5.67 6.81
C VAL A 107 -13.25 5.70 8.21
N ILE A 108 -13.46 4.52 8.78
CA ILE A 108 -13.92 4.29 10.16
C ILE A 108 -12.70 3.87 10.98
N PHE A 109 -12.53 4.47 12.15
CA PHE A 109 -11.48 4.12 13.10
C PHE A 109 -12.09 3.26 14.22
N SER A 110 -11.37 2.24 14.68
CA SER A 110 -11.75 1.52 15.89
C SER A 110 -11.71 2.45 17.12
N GLU A 111 -12.49 2.15 18.15
CA GLU A 111 -12.56 3.01 19.36
C GLU A 111 -11.18 3.17 20.04
N ASP A 112 -10.39 2.10 20.04
CA ASP A 112 -9.03 2.04 20.57
C ASP A 112 -7.96 2.55 19.56
N GLN A 113 -8.36 2.95 18.36
CA GLN A 113 -7.49 3.43 17.28
C GLN A 113 -6.37 2.45 16.90
N THR A 114 -6.64 1.15 16.97
CA THR A 114 -5.69 0.10 16.56
C THR A 114 -5.88 -0.34 15.11
N TYR A 115 -7.08 -0.17 14.55
CA TYR A 115 -7.33 -0.46 13.14
C TYR A 115 -8.28 0.57 12.49
N MET A 116 -8.31 0.52 11.16
CA MET A 116 -9.26 1.28 10.35
C MET A 116 -10.02 0.34 9.43
N ALA A 117 -11.28 0.63 9.22
CA ALA A 117 -12.13 -0.03 8.24
C ALA A 117 -12.65 0.99 7.23
N LEU A 118 -13.13 0.50 6.08
CA LEU A 118 -13.89 1.33 5.16
C LEU A 118 -15.36 1.26 5.54
N ASN A 119 -16.07 2.38 5.38
CA ASN A 119 -17.51 2.41 5.51
C ASN A 119 -18.15 1.73 4.28
N ASP A 120 -18.74 0.55 4.48
CA ASP A 120 -19.35 -0.27 3.43
C ASP A 120 -20.48 0.43 2.64
N GLU A 121 -21.14 1.42 3.23
CA GLU A 121 -22.18 2.18 2.54
C GLU A 121 -21.57 3.22 1.60
N LEU A 122 -20.47 3.85 2.01
CA LEU A 122 -19.80 4.90 1.24
C LEU A 122 -18.82 4.36 0.19
N ILE A 123 -18.26 3.16 0.41
CA ILE A 123 -17.27 2.56 -0.47
C ILE A 123 -17.79 2.43 -1.91
N LYS A 124 -19.09 2.13 -2.06
CA LYS A 124 -19.78 2.00 -3.36
C LYS A 124 -19.79 3.31 -4.15
N TYR A 125 -19.93 4.44 -3.46
CA TYR A 125 -19.96 5.77 -4.08
C TYR A 125 -18.56 6.32 -4.33
N SER A 126 -17.60 6.04 -3.45
CA SER A 126 -16.24 6.58 -3.55
C SER A 126 -15.39 5.89 -4.61
N PHE A 127 -15.54 4.57 -4.81
CA PHE A 127 -14.76 3.83 -5.81
C PHE A 127 -15.08 4.22 -7.26
N MET A 128 -16.33 4.61 -7.54
CA MET A 128 -16.74 5.04 -8.87
C MET A 128 -16.06 6.35 -9.32
N VAL A 129 -15.62 7.18 -8.36
CA VAL A 129 -15.02 8.50 -8.62
C VAL A 129 -13.50 8.41 -8.82
N ILE A 130 -12.80 7.48 -8.14
CA ILE A 130 -11.33 7.38 -8.16
C ILE A 130 -10.81 6.80 -9.48
N VAL A 131 -11.56 5.89 -10.13
CA VAL A 131 -11.15 5.25 -11.40
C VAL A 131 -11.10 6.24 -12.58
N LEU A 132 -11.77 7.40 -12.49
CA LEU A 132 -11.94 8.32 -13.62
C LEU A 132 -10.83 9.39 -13.81
N LYS A 133 -9.76 9.43 -12.99
CA LYS A 133 -8.68 10.44 -13.16
C LYS A 133 -7.26 9.87 -13.25
N LYS A 134 -6.94 9.52 -14.50
CA LYS A 134 -5.64 9.65 -15.20
C LYS A 134 -4.55 8.56 -15.10
N THR A 135 -4.28 8.07 -16.31
CA THR A 135 -3.31 7.14 -16.90
C THR A 135 -1.83 7.61 -16.91
N LEU A 136 -0.92 6.78 -16.37
CA LEU A 136 0.25 6.08 -16.96
C LEU A 136 1.33 6.78 -17.87
N LEU A 137 2.62 6.67 -17.45
CA LEU A 137 3.85 6.16 -18.16
C LEU A 137 5.14 7.04 -18.09
N ARG A 138 6.28 6.46 -17.63
CA ARG A 138 7.51 6.10 -18.42
C ARG A 138 8.73 5.62 -17.58
N GLN A 139 9.45 4.62 -18.13
CA GLN A 139 10.90 4.28 -18.08
C GLN A 139 11.52 3.19 -17.17
N LYS A 140 12.28 2.33 -17.90
CA LYS A 140 13.52 1.53 -17.67
C LYS A 140 13.53 0.30 -16.76
N ARG A 141 14.16 -0.75 -17.33
CA ARG A 141 14.40 -2.11 -16.84
C ARG A 141 14.81 -2.14 -15.37
N ASN A 142 13.97 -2.75 -14.54
CA ASN A 142 14.22 -3.29 -13.19
C ASN A 142 13.01 -4.14 -12.75
N TYR A 143 13.18 -5.00 -11.76
CA TYR A 143 12.12 -5.81 -11.15
C TYR A 143 11.11 -4.91 -10.42
N VAL A 144 9.80 -5.15 -10.59
CA VAL A 144 8.74 -4.35 -9.98
C VAL A 144 7.96 -5.20 -8.98
N LEU A 145 7.98 -4.79 -7.72
CA LEU A 145 7.13 -5.39 -6.68
C LEU A 145 6.00 -4.40 -6.38
N SER A 146 4.77 -4.81 -6.66
CA SER A 146 3.57 -3.98 -6.50
C SER A 146 2.69 -4.52 -5.39
N LEU A 147 2.38 -3.66 -4.43
CA LEU A 147 1.40 -3.93 -3.39
C LEU A 147 0.02 -3.51 -3.90
N TYR A 148 -0.73 -4.46 -4.46
CA TYR A 148 -2.12 -4.23 -4.87
C TYR A 148 -2.94 -5.52 -4.89
N ARG A 149 -3.94 -5.59 -4.01
CA ARG A 149 -5.20 -6.27 -4.27
C ARG A 149 -6.29 -5.75 -3.34
N LEU A 150 -7.28 -5.07 -3.92
CA LEU A 150 -8.59 -4.90 -3.31
C LEU A 150 -9.44 -6.05 -3.88
N SER A 151 -9.79 -7.00 -3.04
CA SER A 151 -10.87 -7.96 -3.29
C SER A 151 -12.19 -7.32 -2.90
#